data_AF-A0A7K4GQ72-F1
#
_entry.id   AF-A0A7K4GQ72-F1
#
_cell.length_a   1.000
_cell.length_b   1.000
_cell.length_c   1.000
_cell.angle_alpha   90.00
_cell.angle_beta   90.00
_cell.angle_gamma   90.00
#
_symmetry.space_group_name_H-M   'P 1'
#
loop_
_entity.id
_entity.type
_entity.pdbx_description
1 polymer ?
#
loop_
_entity_poly.entity_id
_entity_poly.type
_entity_poly.pdbx_seq_one_letter_code
_entity_poly.pdbx_strand_id
1 'polypeptide(L)'
;MAMFDINSIIITGTLFVIFGVFLFFDLFKRNERYGYIAYIVALIPINFLWFLQFDVLGVYLILFILWNLCLLRDLFGVVRKEDPKEINDIVLYLALGIVVQAIITAILPVSIPTMQTNTIPYWFFYFPDIYTGAYGIEAWVNLTILLSFRVMATILIGLVIVPLLVDLRDEEVPLPVFIIIIGLFILPFLYLSYIWLPEAMGVLTFLMSVILFIVLLIITRSGKEVKKKK
;
A
#
# COMPACT_ATOMS: atom_id res chain seq x y z
N MET A 1 10.37 -27.91 7.14
CA MET A 1 10.27 -27.23 5.83
C MET A 1 9.50 -28.15 4.90
N ALA A 2 8.29 -27.77 4.51
CA ALA A 2 7.64 -28.47 3.41
C ALA A 2 8.54 -28.30 2.18
N MET A 3 9.06 -29.41 1.66
CA MET A 3 9.83 -29.41 0.43
C MET A 3 8.95 -28.78 -0.64
N PHE A 4 9.44 -27.71 -1.29
CA PHE A 4 8.73 -27.07 -2.40
C PHE A 4 8.55 -28.11 -3.50
N ASP A 5 7.39 -28.75 -3.54
CA ASP A 5 7.08 -29.70 -4.59
C ASP A 5 6.97 -28.93 -5.91
N ILE A 6 7.36 -29.59 -7.00
CA ILE A 6 7.39 -29.01 -8.34
C ILE A 6 6.00 -28.45 -8.71
N ASN A 7 4.94 -29.09 -8.23
CA ASN A 7 3.56 -28.63 -8.39
C ASN A 7 3.34 -27.24 -7.76
N SER A 8 3.85 -27.01 -6.54
CA SER A 8 3.71 -25.73 -5.84
C SER A 8 4.50 -24.62 -6.55
N ILE A 9 5.66 -24.94 -7.13
CA ILE A 9 6.44 -24.00 -7.95
C ILE A 9 5.67 -23.61 -9.19
N ILE A 10 5.12 -24.59 -9.92
CA ILE A 10 4.37 -24.36 -11.16
C ILE A 10 3.12 -23.52 -10.90
N ILE A 11 2.37 -23.84 -9.84
CA ILE A 11 1.17 -23.07 -9.44
C ILE A 11 1.57 -21.64 -9.09
N THR A 12 2.56 -21.46 -8.21
CA THR A 12 3.04 -20.13 -7.82
C THR A 12 3.47 -19.31 -9.04
N GLY A 13 4.29 -19.89 -9.91
CA GLY A 13 4.74 -19.25 -11.15
C GLY A 13 3.57 -18.84 -12.04
N THR A 14 2.58 -19.70 -12.19
CA THR A 14 1.38 -19.41 -12.98
C THR A 14 0.56 -18.27 -12.38
N LEU A 15 0.41 -18.21 -11.05
CA LEU A 15 -0.27 -17.09 -10.38
C LEU A 15 0.45 -15.75 -10.59
N PHE A 16 1.78 -15.74 -10.59
CA PHE A 16 2.56 -14.54 -10.94
C PHE A 16 2.43 -14.17 -12.42
N VAL A 17 2.36 -15.15 -13.32
CA VAL A 17 2.10 -14.90 -14.75
C VAL A 17 0.71 -14.28 -14.94
N ILE A 18 -0.31 -14.80 -14.25
CA ILE A 18 -1.67 -14.21 -14.27
C ILE A 18 -1.61 -12.77 -13.78
N PHE A 19 -0.95 -12.49 -12.66
CA PHE A 19 -0.73 -11.12 -12.21
C PHE A 19 -0.04 -10.26 -13.29
N GLY A 20 1.00 -10.77 -13.94
CA GLY A 20 1.69 -10.08 -15.04
C GLY A 20 0.75 -9.72 -16.20
N VAL A 21 -0.18 -10.60 -16.58
CA VAL A 21 -1.18 -10.33 -17.62
C VAL A 21 -2.07 -9.13 -17.23
N PHE A 22 -2.53 -9.06 -15.97
CA PHE A 22 -3.32 -7.92 -15.49
C PHE A 22 -2.48 -6.66 -15.29
N LEU A 23 -1.22 -6.79 -14.88
CA LEU A 23 -0.30 -5.67 -14.75
C LEU A 23 -0.08 -5.02 -16.12
N PHE A 24 0.16 -5.81 -17.16
CA PHE A 24 0.39 -5.30 -18.52
C PHE A 24 -0.89 -5.24 -19.37
N PHE A 25 -2.08 -5.30 -18.75
CA PHE A 25 -3.35 -5.39 -19.49
C PHE A 25 -3.54 -4.24 -20.48
N ASP A 26 -3.11 -3.03 -20.09
CA ASP A 26 -3.20 -1.83 -20.92
C ASP A 26 -2.40 -1.94 -22.23
N LEU A 27 -1.38 -2.82 -22.31
CA LEU A 27 -0.62 -3.06 -23.54
C LEU A 27 -1.46 -3.74 -24.62
N PHE A 28 -2.51 -4.46 -24.25
CA PHE A 28 -3.40 -5.12 -25.20
C PHE A 28 -4.38 -4.16 -25.90
N LYS A 29 -4.37 -2.86 -25.54
CA LYS A 29 -5.23 -1.81 -26.12
C LYS A 29 -6.72 -2.21 -26.15
N ARG A 30 -7.16 -2.99 -25.18
CA ARG A 30 -8.58 -3.31 -24.99
C ARG A 30 -9.22 -2.15 -24.23
N ASN A 31 -10.42 -1.75 -24.63
CA ASN A 31 -11.14 -0.61 -24.05
C ASN A 31 -11.72 -0.90 -22.63
N GLU A 32 -11.20 -1.92 -21.96
CA GLU A 32 -11.69 -2.40 -20.66
C GLU A 32 -10.76 -1.90 -19.56
N ARG A 33 -11.31 -1.34 -18.47
CA ARG A 33 -10.55 -0.83 -17.31
C ARG A 33 -10.00 -1.96 -16.40
N TYR A 34 -9.68 -3.14 -16.94
CA TYR A 34 -9.19 -4.29 -16.17
C TYR A 34 -7.75 -4.15 -15.67
N GLY A 35 -7.01 -3.15 -16.15
CA GLY A 35 -5.68 -2.83 -15.59
C GLY A 35 -5.73 -2.60 -14.08
N TYR A 36 -6.79 -1.98 -13.55
CA TYR A 36 -6.94 -1.73 -12.10
C TYR A 36 -7.24 -3.00 -11.30
N ILE A 37 -7.73 -4.08 -11.93
CA ILE A 37 -7.95 -5.35 -11.23
C ILE A 37 -6.63 -5.98 -10.76
N ALA A 38 -5.48 -5.56 -11.32
CA ALA A 38 -4.15 -6.01 -10.91
C ALA A 38 -3.89 -5.86 -9.39
N TYR A 39 -4.44 -4.83 -8.73
CA TYR A 39 -4.31 -4.65 -7.28
C TYR A 39 -4.90 -5.82 -6.48
N ILE A 40 -6.04 -6.35 -6.94
CA ILE A 40 -6.72 -7.48 -6.30
C ILE A 40 -6.05 -8.78 -6.72
N VAL A 41 -5.69 -8.92 -8.00
CA VAL A 41 -5.03 -10.13 -8.51
C VAL A 41 -3.67 -10.35 -7.84
N ALA A 42 -2.97 -9.29 -7.45
CA ALA A 42 -1.73 -9.39 -6.66
C ALA A 42 -1.93 -10.20 -5.36
N LEU A 43 -3.12 -10.19 -4.76
CA LEU A 43 -3.39 -10.93 -3.53
C LEU A 43 -3.35 -12.44 -3.72
N ILE A 44 -3.63 -12.94 -4.92
CA ILE A 44 -3.73 -14.37 -5.20
C ILE A 44 -2.37 -15.08 -5.04
N PRO A 45 -1.29 -14.71 -5.76
CA PRO A 45 0.02 -15.33 -5.56
C PRO A 45 0.55 -15.11 -4.15
N ILE A 46 0.28 -13.94 -3.56
CA ILE A 46 0.78 -13.58 -2.22
C ILE A 46 0.17 -14.45 -1.13
N ASN A 47 -1.16 -14.62 -1.11
CA ASN A 47 -1.80 -15.47 -0.11
C ASN A 47 -1.52 -16.95 -0.35
N PHE A 48 -1.25 -17.36 -1.60
CA PHE A 48 -0.74 -18.70 -1.88
C PHE A 48 0.67 -18.92 -1.31
N LEU A 49 1.58 -17.96 -1.46
CA LEU A 49 2.89 -18.01 -0.81
C LEU A 49 2.77 -18.09 0.73
N TRP A 50 1.86 -17.32 1.32
CA TRP A 50 1.63 -17.40 2.76
C TRP A 50 1.08 -18.77 3.19
N PHE A 51 0.16 -19.33 2.42
CA PHE A 51 -0.36 -20.68 2.63
C PHE A 51 0.77 -21.74 2.57
N LEU A 52 1.72 -21.59 1.65
CA LEU A 52 2.94 -22.40 1.53
C LEU A 52 3.95 -22.19 2.68
N GLN A 53 3.60 -21.42 3.71
CA GLN A 53 4.42 -21.17 4.90
C GLN A 53 5.68 -20.35 4.62
N PHE A 54 5.63 -19.47 3.62
CA PHE A 54 6.63 -18.40 3.53
C PHE A 54 6.49 -17.47 4.73
N ASP A 55 7.63 -16.88 5.09
CA ASP A 55 7.66 -15.87 6.12
C ASP A 55 6.71 -14.71 5.78
N VAL A 56 5.86 -14.34 6.74
CA VAL A 56 4.80 -13.37 6.53
C VAL A 56 5.35 -11.99 6.18
N LEU A 57 6.51 -11.59 6.72
CA LEU A 57 7.12 -10.32 6.35
C LEU A 57 7.60 -10.35 4.89
N GLY A 58 8.20 -11.46 4.47
CA GLY A 58 8.58 -11.68 3.07
C GLY A 58 7.38 -11.66 2.12
N VAL A 59 6.28 -12.30 2.49
CA VAL A 59 5.02 -12.29 1.75
C VAL A 59 4.51 -10.86 1.56
N TYR A 60 4.44 -10.07 2.64
CA TYR A 60 3.98 -8.68 2.57
C TYR A 60 4.97 -7.77 1.83
N LEU A 61 6.28 -8.03 1.92
CA LEU A 61 7.28 -7.32 1.12
C LEU A 61 7.01 -7.52 -0.38
N ILE A 62 6.78 -8.77 -0.81
CA ILE A 62 6.44 -9.05 -2.21
C ILE A 62 5.12 -8.37 -2.59
N LEU A 63 4.10 -8.41 -1.73
CA LEU A 63 2.84 -7.71 -1.97
C LEU A 63 3.05 -6.21 -2.20
N PHE A 64 3.85 -5.56 -1.35
CA PHE A 64 4.16 -4.15 -1.52
C PHE A 64 4.94 -3.89 -2.81
N ILE A 65 5.88 -4.76 -3.20
CA ILE A 65 6.55 -4.65 -4.50
C ILE A 65 5.53 -4.72 -5.64
N LEU A 66 4.61 -5.69 -5.64
CA LEU A 66 3.59 -5.83 -6.68
C LEU A 66 2.68 -4.61 -6.76
N TRP A 67 2.19 -4.10 -5.62
CA TRP A 67 1.37 -2.89 -5.59
C TRP A 67 2.13 -1.64 -6.00
N ASN A 68 3.41 -1.51 -5.64
CA ASN A 68 4.25 -0.42 -6.15
C ASN A 68 4.39 -0.48 -7.68
N LEU A 69 4.55 -1.67 -8.27
CA LEU A 69 4.57 -1.83 -9.72
C LEU A 69 3.24 -1.42 -10.36
N CYS A 70 2.10 -1.78 -9.76
CA CYS A 70 0.79 -1.34 -10.22
C CYS A 70 0.65 0.18 -10.15
N LEU A 71 1.03 0.81 -9.04
CA LEU A 71 0.98 2.26 -8.86
C LEU A 71 1.89 2.97 -9.88
N LEU A 72 3.14 2.53 -10.03
CA LEU A 72 4.06 3.13 -11.00
C LEU A 72 3.52 3.08 -12.42
N ARG A 73 2.96 1.93 -12.83
CA ARG A 73 2.28 1.77 -14.12
C ARG A 73 1.11 2.75 -14.26
N ASP A 74 0.24 2.79 -13.26
CA ASP A 74 -0.99 3.58 -13.35
C ASP A 74 -0.72 5.07 -13.30
N LEU A 75 0.22 5.52 -12.47
CA LEU A 75 0.66 6.91 -12.41
C LEU A 75 1.36 7.34 -13.70
N PHE A 76 2.14 6.44 -14.32
CA PHE A 76 2.62 6.69 -15.68
C PHE A 76 1.47 6.82 -16.69
N GLY A 77 0.41 6.03 -16.50
CA GLY A 77 -0.85 6.12 -17.25
C GLY A 77 -1.59 7.45 -17.07
N VAL A 78 -1.59 8.05 -15.88
CA VAL A 78 -2.18 9.37 -15.61
C VAL A 78 -1.53 10.46 -16.47
N VAL A 79 -0.21 10.37 -16.69
CA VAL A 79 0.55 11.37 -17.46
C VAL A 79 0.32 11.24 -18.99
N ARG A 80 -0.28 10.15 -19.45
CA ARG A 80 -0.55 9.95 -20.89
C ARG A 80 -1.69 10.85 -21.38
N LYS A 81 -1.48 11.48 -22.54
CA LYS A 81 -2.43 12.44 -23.14
C LYS A 81 -3.62 11.79 -23.85
N GLU A 82 -3.50 10.54 -24.27
CA GLU A 82 -4.49 9.88 -25.13
C GLU A 82 -5.68 9.30 -24.35
N ASP A 83 -5.46 8.83 -23.13
CA ASP A 83 -6.47 8.33 -22.20
C ASP A 83 -5.90 8.37 -20.76
N PRO A 84 -5.95 9.54 -20.10
CA PRO A 84 -5.37 9.69 -18.77
C PRO A 84 -6.17 8.87 -17.76
N LYS A 85 -5.48 8.04 -17.00
CA LYS A 85 -6.09 7.33 -15.87
C LYS A 85 -6.53 8.31 -14.78
N GLU A 86 -7.61 7.97 -14.09
CA GLU A 86 -8.14 8.77 -12.99
C GLU A 86 -7.47 8.36 -11.67
N ILE A 87 -6.92 9.34 -10.92
CA ILE A 87 -6.26 9.09 -9.62
C ILE A 87 -7.25 8.46 -8.62
N ASN A 88 -8.51 8.90 -8.65
CA ASN A 88 -9.56 8.37 -7.80
C ASN A 88 -9.81 6.87 -8.03
N ASP A 89 -9.82 6.41 -9.28
CA ASP A 89 -9.93 4.99 -9.61
C ASP A 89 -8.73 4.20 -9.08
N ILE A 90 -7.51 4.71 -9.27
CA ILE A 90 -6.28 4.06 -8.80
C ILE A 90 -6.34 3.84 -7.28
N VAL A 91 -6.68 4.90 -6.54
CA VAL A 91 -6.76 4.87 -5.07
C VAL A 91 -7.91 3.96 -4.62
N LEU A 92 -9.05 3.98 -5.32
CA LEU A 92 -10.19 3.11 -5.02
C LEU A 92 -9.83 1.63 -5.13
N TYR A 93 -9.17 1.21 -6.23
CA TYR A 93 -8.81 -0.19 -6.42
C TYR A 93 -7.68 -0.64 -5.49
N LEU A 94 -6.74 0.23 -5.14
CA LEU A 94 -5.75 -0.05 -4.10
C LEU A 94 -6.42 -0.22 -2.73
N ALA A 95 -7.32 0.70 -2.36
CA ALA A 95 -8.06 0.62 -1.11
C ALA A 95 -8.90 -0.66 -1.03
N LEU A 96 -9.54 -1.04 -2.14
CA LEU A 96 -10.26 -2.31 -2.25
C LEU A 96 -9.31 -3.51 -2.05
N GLY A 97 -8.13 -3.49 -2.66
CA GLY A 97 -7.09 -4.50 -2.45
C GLY A 97 -6.66 -4.60 -0.97
N ILE A 98 -6.47 -3.47 -0.30
CA ILE A 98 -6.14 -3.40 1.14
C ILE A 98 -7.28 -4.00 1.98
N VAL A 99 -8.53 -3.65 1.70
CA VAL A 99 -9.71 -4.17 2.41
C VAL A 99 -9.83 -5.68 2.22
N VAL A 100 -9.68 -6.18 0.99
CA VAL A 100 -9.71 -7.63 0.72
C VAL A 100 -8.59 -8.34 1.46
N GLN A 101 -7.37 -7.79 1.46
CA GLN A 101 -6.27 -8.37 2.22
C GLN A 101 -6.54 -8.37 3.72
N ALA A 102 -7.12 -7.30 4.28
CA ALA A 102 -7.51 -7.26 5.69
C ALA A 102 -8.55 -8.32 6.04
N ILE A 103 -9.52 -8.59 5.16
CA ILE A 103 -10.48 -9.69 5.34
C ILE A 103 -9.75 -11.04 5.35
N ILE A 104 -8.83 -11.24 4.40
CA ILE A 104 -8.05 -12.47 4.30
C ILE A 104 -7.21 -12.70 5.56
N THR A 105 -6.60 -11.65 6.10
CA THR A 105 -5.75 -11.75 7.31
C THR A 105 -6.55 -12.00 8.58
N ALA A 106 -7.85 -11.72 8.59
CA ALA A 106 -8.74 -12.11 9.68
C ALA A 106 -9.21 -13.57 9.58
N ILE A 107 -9.43 -14.09 8.36
CA ILE A 107 -10.09 -15.39 8.14
C ILE A 107 -9.08 -16.54 8.00
N LEU A 108 -8.08 -16.40 7.13
CA LEU A 108 -7.19 -17.51 6.78
C LEU A 108 -6.36 -17.99 7.98
N PRO A 109 -5.72 -17.12 8.78
CA PRO A 109 -4.90 -17.56 9.90
C PRO A 109 -5.72 -18.24 11.01
N VAL A 110 -6.99 -17.90 11.16
CA VAL A 110 -7.91 -18.58 12.09
C VAL A 110 -8.25 -19.98 11.59
N SER A 111 -8.44 -20.13 10.28
CA SER A 111 -8.79 -21.42 9.66
C SER A 111 -7.56 -22.34 9.50
N ILE A 112 -6.38 -21.76 9.38
CA ILE A 112 -5.11 -22.44 9.11
C ILE A 112 -4.07 -21.93 10.12
N PRO A 113 -3.96 -22.56 11.31
CA PRO A 113 -3.14 -22.05 12.41
C PRO A 113 -1.67 -21.84 12.08
N THR A 114 -1.12 -22.61 11.13
CA THR A 114 0.28 -22.49 10.72
C THR A 114 0.58 -21.10 10.11
N MET A 115 -0.42 -20.44 9.52
CA MET A 115 -0.29 -19.07 8.98
C MET A 115 -0.18 -17.99 10.07
N GLN A 116 -0.38 -18.33 11.34
CA GLN A 116 -0.18 -17.39 12.46
C GLN A 116 1.31 -17.24 12.84
N THR A 117 2.19 -18.07 12.29
CA THR A 117 3.63 -18.01 12.56
C THR A 117 4.20 -16.64 12.23
N ASN A 118 4.95 -16.05 13.16
CA ASN A 118 5.57 -14.71 13.05
C ASN A 118 4.58 -13.56 12.78
N THR A 119 3.30 -13.76 13.13
CA THR A 119 2.28 -12.71 13.09
C THR A 119 1.99 -12.20 14.49
N ILE A 120 1.51 -10.96 14.56
CA ILE A 120 0.96 -10.36 15.76
C ILE A 120 -0.55 -10.12 15.57
N PRO A 121 -1.38 -10.54 16.54
CA PRO A 121 -2.80 -10.25 16.49
C PRO A 121 -3.05 -8.78 16.86
N TYR A 122 -3.66 -8.05 15.93
CA TYR A 122 -4.28 -6.75 16.17
C TYR A 122 -5.80 -6.91 16.12
N TRP A 123 -6.41 -7.05 17.29
CA TRP A 123 -7.82 -7.41 17.45
C TRP A 123 -8.17 -8.73 16.74
N PHE A 124 -8.78 -8.65 15.55
CA PHE A 124 -9.18 -9.81 14.76
C PHE A 124 -8.25 -10.08 13.57
N PHE A 125 -7.27 -9.21 13.33
CA PHE A 125 -6.39 -9.26 12.17
C PHE A 125 -5.00 -9.77 12.54
N TYR A 126 -4.42 -10.61 11.69
CA TYR A 126 -3.04 -11.09 11.84
C TYR A 126 -2.13 -10.36 10.86
N PHE A 127 -1.23 -9.53 11.41
CA PHE A 127 -0.25 -8.77 10.63
C PHE A 127 1.17 -9.28 10.89
N PRO A 128 2.13 -9.06 9.97
CA PRO A 128 3.51 -9.40 10.23
C PRO A 128 4.01 -8.72 11.50
N ASP A 129 4.66 -9.47 12.38
CA ASP A 129 5.34 -8.88 13.52
C ASP A 129 6.58 -8.13 13.02
N ILE A 130 6.61 -6.82 13.23
CA ILE A 130 7.70 -5.95 12.78
C ILE A 130 8.40 -5.24 13.94
N TYR A 131 8.00 -5.51 15.20
CA TYR A 131 8.62 -4.87 16.37
C TYR A 131 8.79 -5.69 17.64
N THR A 132 8.07 -6.78 17.83
CA THR A 132 8.01 -7.30 19.20
C THR A 132 9.20 -8.14 19.59
N GLY A 133 9.57 -8.00 20.87
CA GLY A 133 10.49 -8.88 21.58
C GLY A 133 9.90 -10.25 21.93
N ALA A 134 8.67 -10.59 21.50
CA ALA A 134 8.10 -11.92 21.73
C ALA A 134 8.87 -13.01 20.97
N TYR A 135 9.33 -12.68 19.76
CA TYR A 135 10.20 -13.54 18.96
C TYR A 135 11.60 -12.95 18.75
N GLY A 136 11.78 -11.63 18.96
CA GLY A 136 12.98 -10.91 18.60
C GLY A 136 13.18 -10.94 17.08
N ILE A 137 12.90 -9.83 16.40
CA ILE A 137 12.95 -9.77 14.92
C ILE A 137 14.24 -10.33 14.33
N GLU A 138 15.37 -10.06 14.96
CA GLU A 138 16.67 -10.55 14.51
C GLU A 138 16.80 -12.08 14.54
N ALA A 139 15.95 -12.78 15.30
CA ALA A 139 15.96 -14.23 15.42
C ALA A 139 15.26 -14.94 14.25
N TRP A 140 14.39 -14.26 13.49
CA TRP A 140 13.60 -14.88 12.43
C TRP A 140 13.55 -14.07 11.12
N VAL A 141 14.01 -12.80 11.13
CA VAL A 141 14.07 -11.93 9.95
C VAL A 141 15.49 -11.45 9.69
N ASN A 142 15.91 -11.54 8.43
CA ASN A 142 17.10 -10.85 7.96
C ASN A 142 16.88 -9.32 7.97
N LEU A 143 17.76 -8.57 8.65
CA LEU A 143 17.69 -7.10 8.73
C LEU A 143 17.52 -6.40 7.37
N THR A 144 18.06 -6.99 6.30
CA THR A 144 17.90 -6.49 4.93
C THR A 144 16.44 -6.58 4.48
N ILE A 145 15.76 -7.69 4.75
CA ILE A 145 14.34 -7.89 4.42
C ILE A 145 13.48 -6.89 5.19
N LEU A 146 13.76 -6.68 6.47
CA LEU A 146 13.07 -5.68 7.28
C LEU A 146 13.25 -4.26 6.70
N LEU A 147 14.48 -3.88 6.36
CA LEU A 147 14.75 -2.58 5.75
C LEU A 147 14.04 -2.44 4.40
N SER A 148 14.11 -3.47 3.54
CA SER A 148 13.41 -3.49 2.25
C SER A 148 11.90 -3.34 2.46
N PHE A 149 11.31 -4.00 3.45
CA PHE A 149 9.90 -3.87 3.79
C PHE A 149 9.55 -2.42 4.16
N ARG A 150 10.33 -1.81 5.06
CA ARG A 150 10.12 -0.41 5.49
C ARG A 150 10.21 0.57 4.32
N VAL A 151 11.21 0.38 3.46
CA VAL A 151 11.39 1.22 2.27
C VAL A 151 10.24 1.03 1.29
N MET A 152 9.86 -0.21 0.96
CA MET A 152 8.77 -0.49 0.02
C MET A 152 7.41 0.01 0.51
N ALA A 153 7.13 -0.10 1.82
CA ALA A 153 5.96 0.48 2.45
C ALA A 153 5.95 2.03 2.35
N THR A 154 7.11 2.65 2.55
CA THR A 154 7.29 4.11 2.43
C THR A 154 7.06 4.58 1.00
N ILE A 155 7.62 3.86 0.01
CA ILE A 155 7.40 4.16 -1.41
C ILE A 155 5.92 3.99 -1.76
N LEU A 156 5.28 2.91 -1.30
CA LEU A 156 3.86 2.66 -1.55
C LEU A 156 3.01 3.84 -1.09
N ILE A 157 3.21 4.28 0.16
CA ILE A 157 2.47 5.41 0.73
C ILE A 157 2.81 6.69 -0.02
N GLY A 158 4.08 6.95 -0.34
CA GLY A 158 4.48 8.11 -1.13
C GLY A 158 3.81 8.16 -2.50
N LEU A 159 3.74 7.02 -3.20
CA LEU A 159 3.08 6.88 -4.51
C LEU A 159 1.56 7.07 -4.43
N VAL A 160 0.94 6.89 -3.27
CA VAL A 160 -0.49 7.21 -3.07
C VAL A 160 -0.68 8.68 -2.72
N ILE A 161 0.12 9.20 -1.78
CA ILE A 161 -0.02 10.57 -1.27
C ILE A 161 0.32 11.60 -2.34
N VAL A 162 1.45 11.46 -3.03
CA VAL A 162 1.94 12.51 -3.96
C VAL A 162 0.93 12.84 -5.07
N PRO A 163 0.34 11.87 -5.79
CA PRO A 163 -0.67 12.16 -6.80
C PRO A 163 -1.91 12.83 -6.23
N LEU A 164 -2.39 12.38 -5.05
CA LEU A 164 -3.53 13.01 -4.37
C LEU A 164 -3.26 14.48 -4.02
N LEU A 165 -2.03 14.83 -3.64
CA LEU A 165 -1.65 16.22 -3.39
C LEU A 165 -1.53 17.04 -4.68
N VAL A 166 -1.05 16.43 -5.76
CA VAL A 166 -0.97 17.10 -7.07
C VAL A 166 -2.37 17.42 -7.61
N ASP A 167 -3.36 16.56 -7.35
CA ASP A 167 -4.75 16.78 -7.76
C ASP A 167 -5.38 18.01 -7.07
N LEU A 168 -4.97 18.29 -5.83
CA LEU A 168 -5.42 19.47 -5.06
C LEU A 168 -4.68 20.76 -5.43
N ARG A 169 -3.70 20.71 -6.33
CA ARG A 169 -2.86 21.86 -6.66
C ARG A 169 -3.71 22.95 -7.32
N ASP A 170 -3.48 24.20 -6.91
CA ASP A 170 -4.19 25.38 -7.40
C ASP A 170 -5.70 25.40 -7.10
N GLU A 171 -6.24 24.43 -6.36
CA GLU A 171 -7.64 24.41 -5.94
C GLU A 171 -7.92 25.40 -4.80
N GLU A 172 -9.14 25.93 -4.80
CA GLU A 172 -9.65 26.79 -3.72
C GLU A 172 -10.18 25.94 -2.58
N VAL A 173 -9.28 25.57 -1.66
CA VAL A 173 -9.63 24.71 -0.53
C VAL A 173 -9.80 25.55 0.74
N PRO A 174 -10.99 25.54 1.38
CA PRO A 174 -11.20 26.27 2.62
C PRO A 174 -10.48 25.56 3.77
N LEU A 175 -10.00 26.33 4.76
CA LEU A 175 -9.18 25.82 5.87
C LEU A 175 -9.80 24.62 6.63
N PRO A 176 -11.12 24.55 6.88
CA PRO A 176 -11.73 23.35 7.48
C PRO A 176 -11.50 22.06 6.67
N VAL A 177 -11.41 22.16 5.34
CA VAL A 177 -11.16 21.00 4.47
C VAL A 177 -9.71 20.52 4.60
N PHE A 178 -8.74 21.40 4.89
CA PHE A 178 -7.38 20.94 5.23
C PHE A 178 -7.35 20.04 6.45
N ILE A 179 -8.14 20.36 7.48
CA ILE A 179 -8.21 19.54 8.70
C ILE A 179 -8.75 18.15 8.36
N ILE A 180 -9.76 18.06 7.46
CA ILE A 180 -10.31 16.79 6.99
C ILE A 180 -9.26 16.00 6.21
N ILE A 181 -8.56 16.64 5.26
CA ILE A 181 -7.51 16.01 4.45
C ILE A 181 -6.40 15.49 5.37
N ILE A 182 -5.93 16.30 6.31
CA ILE A 182 -4.90 15.88 7.27
C ILE A 182 -5.39 14.71 8.11
N GLY A 183 -6.64 14.78 8.61
CA GLY A 183 -7.26 13.70 9.36
C GLY A 183 -7.26 12.36 8.61
N LEU A 184 -7.50 12.40 7.28
CA LEU A 184 -7.43 11.22 6.42
C LEU A 184 -5.99 10.67 6.30
N PHE A 185 -4.98 11.54 6.24
CA PHE A 185 -3.57 11.14 6.17
C PHE A 185 -2.94 10.75 7.51
N ILE A 186 -3.65 10.91 8.65
CA ILE A 186 -3.15 10.44 9.95
C ILE A 186 -2.88 8.94 9.92
N LEU A 187 -3.78 8.13 9.34
CA LEU A 187 -3.62 6.67 9.30
C LEU A 187 -2.33 6.21 8.56
N PRO A 188 -2.07 6.64 7.32
CA PRO A 188 -0.82 6.27 6.64
C PRO A 188 0.42 6.83 7.35
N PHE A 189 0.35 8.03 7.93
CA PHE A 189 1.46 8.59 8.73
C PHE A 189 1.70 7.83 10.02
N LEU A 190 0.65 7.36 10.69
CA LEU A 190 0.75 6.53 11.87
C LEU A 190 1.42 5.20 11.53
N TYR A 191 1.02 4.58 10.42
CA TYR A 191 1.67 3.37 9.93
C TYR A 191 3.14 3.61 9.60
N LEU A 192 3.49 4.68 8.87
CA LEU A 192 4.90 5.01 8.58
C LEU A 192 5.72 5.25 9.85
N SER A 193 5.16 5.99 10.80
CA SER A 193 5.83 6.27 12.07
C SER A 193 6.05 4.99 12.86
N TYR A 194 5.03 4.11 12.89
CA TYR A 194 5.13 2.80 13.52
C TYR A 194 6.24 1.97 12.86
N ILE A 195 6.23 1.79 11.53
CA ILE A 195 7.23 0.97 10.81
C ILE A 195 8.65 1.51 10.80
N TRP A 196 8.90 2.76 11.22
CA TRP A 196 10.26 3.30 11.34
C TRP A 196 10.74 3.47 12.78
N LEU A 197 9.90 4.01 13.66
CA LEU A 197 10.26 4.30 15.05
C LEU A 197 9.01 4.27 15.95
N PRO A 198 8.62 3.09 16.46
CA PRO A 198 7.36 2.91 17.18
C PRO A 198 7.32 3.70 18.49
N GLU A 199 8.45 3.87 19.16
CA GLU A 199 8.58 4.65 20.41
C GLU A 199 8.24 6.13 20.23
N ALA A 200 8.50 6.67 19.03
CA ALA A 200 8.20 8.06 18.68
C ALA A 200 6.97 8.18 17.77
N MET A 201 6.14 7.14 17.67
CA MET A 201 5.04 7.06 16.70
C MET A 201 4.14 8.30 16.71
N GLY A 202 3.73 8.74 17.90
CA GLY A 202 2.88 9.93 18.05
C GLY A 202 3.55 11.22 17.59
N VAL A 203 4.82 11.42 17.96
CA VAL A 203 5.59 12.64 17.63
C VAL A 203 5.89 12.69 16.12
N LEU A 204 6.28 11.57 15.51
CA LEU A 204 6.53 11.49 14.07
C LEU A 204 5.26 11.67 13.26
N THR A 205 4.13 11.09 13.68
CA THR A 205 2.83 11.28 13.02
C THR A 205 2.42 12.75 13.07
N PHE A 206 2.61 13.41 14.22
CA PHE A 206 2.36 14.83 14.37
C PHE A 206 3.26 15.67 13.45
N LEU A 207 4.57 15.38 13.42
CA LEU A 207 5.52 16.06 12.54
C LEU A 207 5.13 15.92 11.06
N MET A 208 4.81 14.71 10.60
CA MET A 208 4.37 14.48 9.21
C MET A 208 3.05 15.20 8.90
N SER A 209 2.12 15.25 9.85
CA SER A 209 0.86 16.01 9.70
C SER A 209 1.11 17.51 9.57
N VAL A 210 2.05 18.07 10.33
CA VAL A 210 2.46 19.48 10.23
C VAL A 210 3.16 19.74 8.89
N ILE A 211 4.05 18.86 8.44
CA ILE A 211 4.70 18.97 7.13
C ILE A 211 3.64 18.96 6.03
N LEU A 212 2.69 18.03 6.09
CA LEU A 212 1.58 17.97 5.13
C LEU A 212 0.75 19.25 5.13
N PHE A 213 0.43 19.80 6.30
CA PHE A 213 -0.28 21.09 6.42
C PHE A 213 0.48 22.22 5.72
N ILE A 214 1.79 22.31 5.93
CA ILE A 214 2.64 23.31 5.26
C ILE A 214 2.65 23.08 3.75
N VAL A 215 2.77 21.84 3.28
CA VAL A 215 2.73 21.51 1.85
C VAL A 215 1.38 21.90 1.24
N LEU A 216 0.27 21.59 1.90
CA LEU A 216 -1.08 21.98 1.46
C LEU A 216 -1.20 23.51 1.33
N LEU A 217 -0.70 24.27 2.30
CA LEU A 217 -0.68 25.74 2.25
C LEU A 217 0.13 26.30 1.06
N ILE A 218 1.18 25.60 0.64
CA ILE A 218 2.04 26.03 -0.47
C ILE A 218 1.37 25.73 -1.83
N ILE A 219 0.70 24.57 -1.96
CA ILE A 219 0.18 24.10 -3.25
C ILE A 219 -1.25 24.57 -3.56
N THR A 220 -2.03 24.97 -2.55
CA THR A 220 -3.43 25.41 -2.71
C THR A 220 -3.53 26.94 -2.68
N ARG A 221 -4.58 27.49 -3.30
CA ARG A 221 -4.79 28.95 -3.30
C ARG A 221 -5.61 29.39 -2.09
N SER A 222 -5.16 30.46 -1.44
CA SER A 222 -5.96 31.14 -0.43
C SER A 222 -7.18 31.77 -1.09
N GLY A 223 -8.39 31.32 -0.75
CA GLY A 223 -9.67 31.87 -1.26
C GLY A 223 -9.88 33.39 -1.03
N LYS A 224 -8.92 34.09 -0.41
CA LYS A 224 -8.86 35.56 -0.32
C LYS A 224 -8.34 36.24 -1.59
N GLU A 225 -7.63 35.54 -2.48
CA GLU A 225 -7.12 36.15 -3.73
C GLU A 225 -8.23 36.41 -4.76
N VAL A 226 -9.29 35.61 -4.73
CA VAL A 226 -10.42 35.69 -5.68
C VAL A 226 -11.35 36.86 -5.36
N LYS A 227 -11.49 37.22 -4.07
CA LYS A 227 -12.29 38.40 -3.66
C LYS A 227 -11.66 39.74 -4.04
N LYS A 228 -10.38 39.79 -4.41
CA LYS A 228 -9.72 41.02 -4.88
C LYS A 228 -9.87 41.26 -6.39
N LYS A 229 -10.42 40.30 -7.14
CA LYS A 229 -10.60 40.40 -8.62
C LYS A 229 -12.06 40.56 -9.06
N LYS A 230 -12.99 40.86 -8.15
CA LYS A 230 -14.36 41.25 -8.49
C LYS A 230 -14.61 42.72 -8.18
#